data_AF-A0A1I5KPZ2-F1
#
_entry.id   AF-A0A1I5KPZ2-F1
#
_cell.length_a   1.000
_cell.length_b   1.000
_cell.length_c   1.000
_cell.angle_alpha   90.00
_cell.angle_beta   90.00
_cell.angle_gamma   90.00
#
_symmetry.space_group_name_H-M   'P 1'
#
loop_
_entity.id
_entity.type
_entity.pdbx_description
1 polymer ?
#
loop_
_entity_poly.entity_id
_entity_poly.type
_entity_poly.pdbx_seq_one_letter_code
_entity_poly.pdbx_strand_id
1 'polypeptide(L)' 'MTVITDTAAMRNTLNRINQDAVDSLSHDGECTVKVGDLSALLMAYRIELNKNKRLKKTLDSQTVVASALL' A
#
# COMPACT_ATOMS: atom_id res chain seq x y z
N MET A 1 8.14 11.77 9.99
CA MET A 1 9.05 10.79 9.35
C MET A 1 8.30 10.16 8.18
N THR A 2 8.61 10.57 6.95
CA THR A 2 7.99 10.01 5.74
C THR A 2 8.65 8.68 5.46
N VAL A 3 7.93 7.58 5.66
CA VAL A 3 8.46 6.25 5.32
C VAL A 3 8.46 6.15 3.79
N ILE A 4 9.63 6.27 3.18
CA ILE A 4 9.85 6.06 1.74
C ILE A 4 10.16 4.57 1.57
N THR A 5 9.14 3.73 1.58
CA THR A 5 9.28 2.25 1.48
C THR A 5 8.77 1.68 0.16
N ASP A 6 8.35 2.51 -0.80
CA ASP A 6 8.00 2.08 -2.15
C ASP A 6 9.26 1.78 -2.99
N THR A 7 9.94 0.70 -2.62
CA THR A 7 11.15 0.21 -3.26
C THR A 7 10.84 -1.02 -4.10
N ALA A 8 11.72 -1.34 -5.07
CA ALA A 8 11.58 -2.56 -5.87
C ALA A 8 11.56 -3.84 -4.99
N ALA A 9 12.36 -3.87 -3.92
CA ALA A 9 12.39 -4.97 -2.97
C ALA A 9 11.03 -5.17 -2.25
N MET A 10 10.37 -4.08 -1.85
CA MET A 10 9.04 -4.14 -1.24
C MET A 10 8.00 -4.69 -2.23
N ARG A 11 8.02 -4.24 -3.48
CA ARG A 11 7.10 -4.76 -4.52
C ARG A 11 7.29 -6.26 -4.78
N ASN A 12 8.54 -6.72 -4.86
CA ASN A 12 8.84 -8.14 -5.03
C ASN A 12 8.37 -8.97 -3.83
N THR A 13 8.54 -8.44 -2.61
CA THR A 13 8.08 -9.10 -1.39
C THR A 13 6.55 -9.22 -1.39
N LEU A 14 5.82 -8.16 -1.74
CA LEU A 14 4.36 -8.17 -1.80
C LEU A 14 3.83 -9.13 -2.88
N ASN A 15 4.48 -9.19 -4.04
CA ASN A 15 4.10 -10.13 -5.09
C ASN A 15 4.28 -11.59 -4.65
N ARG A 16 5.39 -11.91 -3.97
CA ARG A 16 5.60 -13.24 -3.41
C ARG A 16 4.51 -13.60 -2.40
N ILE A 17 4.21 -12.69 -1.46
CA ILE A 17 3.16 -12.91 -0.45
C ILE A 17 1.80 -13.15 -1.10
N ASN A 18 1.48 -12.39 -2.14
CA ASN A 18 0.23 -12.56 -2.87
C ASN A 18 0.15 -13.93 -3.56
N GLN A 19 1.24 -14.37 -4.20
CA GLN A 19 1.29 -15.68 -4.84
C GLN A 19 1.16 -16.81 -3.82
N ASP A 20 1.91 -16.74 -2.71
CA ASP A 20 1.86 -17.72 -1.64
C ASP A 20 0.43 -17.84 -1.05
N ALA A 21 -0.27 -16.71 -0.90
CA ALA A 21 -1.65 -16.68 -0.41
C ALA A 21 -2.65 -17.28 -1.41
N VAL A 22 -2.51 -16.96 -2.70
CA VAL A 22 -3.36 -17.53 -3.76
C VAL A 22 -3.16 -19.03 -3.87
N ASP A 23 -1.90 -19.49 -3.86
CA ASP A 23 -1.56 -20.91 -3.96
C ASP A 23 -2.08 -21.68 -2.74
N SER A 24 -1.99 -21.11 -1.54
CA SER A 24 -2.52 -21.72 -0.31
C SER A 24 -4.05 -21.79 -0.30
N LEU A 25 -4.73 -20.72 -0.73
CA LEU A 25 -6.19 -20.71 -0.88
C LEU A 25 -6.68 -21.76 -1.89
N SER A 26 -5.86 -22.05 -2.90
CA SER A 26 -6.16 -23.04 -3.93
C SER A 26 -6.04 -24.48 -3.43
N HIS A 27 -5.26 -24.74 -2.37
CA HIS A 27 -4.80 -26.10 -2.04
C HIS A 27 -5.36 -26.74 -0.78
N ASP A 28 -6.03 -26.04 0.13
CA ASP A 28 -6.79 -26.66 1.24
C ASP A 28 -7.52 -25.63 2.14
N GLY A 29 -7.56 -24.35 1.73
CA GLY A 29 -8.23 -23.28 2.49
C GLY A 29 -7.47 -22.80 3.73
N GLU A 30 -6.41 -23.49 4.15
CA GLU A 30 -5.54 -23.07 5.26
C GLU A 30 -4.33 -22.28 4.72
N CYS A 31 -4.36 -20.96 4.91
CA CYS A 31 -3.29 -20.06 4.48
C CYS A 31 -2.39 -19.70 5.66
N THR A 32 -1.12 -20.13 5.61
CA THR A 32 -0.13 -19.81 6.65
C THR A 32 0.70 -18.60 6.23
N VAL A 33 0.42 -17.44 6.83
CA VAL A 33 1.17 -16.20 6.58
C VAL A 33 2.27 -16.04 7.64
N LYS A 34 3.53 -15.83 7.23
CA LYS A 34 4.63 -15.62 8.19
C LYS A 34 4.51 -14.21 8.81
N VAL A 35 4.92 -14.05 10.07
CA VAL A 35 4.91 -12.75 10.77
C VAL A 35 5.69 -11.66 10.00
N GLY A 36 6.77 -12.04 9.30
CA GLY A 36 7.52 -11.15 8.41
C GLY A 36 6.66 -10.59 7.26
N ASP A 37 5.75 -11.40 6.72
CA ASP A 37 4.85 -11.01 5.63
C ASP A 37 3.79 -10.02 6.13
N LEU A 38 3.30 -10.18 7.37
CA LEU A 38 2.41 -9.21 8.01
C LEU A 38 3.06 -7.83 8.17
N SER A 39 4.34 -7.79 8.55
CA SER A 39 5.09 -6.53 8.67
C SER A 39 5.25 -5.81 7.31
N ALA A 40 5.43 -6.58 6.23
CA ALA A 40 5.49 -6.06 4.87
C ALA A 40 4.13 -5.53 4.40
N LEU A 41 3.03 -6.24 4.69
CA LEU A 41 1.66 -5.79 4.38
C LEU A 41 1.29 -4.51 5.13
N LEU A 42 1.62 -4.40 6.42
CA LEU A 42 1.42 -3.18 7.20
C LEU A 42 2.20 -1.98 6.63
N MET A 43 3.41 -2.22 6.14
CA MET A 43 4.20 -1.19 5.46
C MET A 43 3.57 -0.79 4.13
N ALA A 44 3.10 -1.75 3.32
CA ALA A 44 2.39 -1.47 2.07
C ALA A 44 1.13 -0.62 2.29
N TYR A 45 0.33 -0.98 3.30
CA TYR A 45 -0.86 -0.22 3.69
C TYR A 45 -0.52 1.23 4.09
N ARG A 46 0.56 1.43 4.86
CA ARG A 46 1.03 2.77 5.23
C ARG A 46 1.49 3.59 4.02
N ILE A 47 2.14 2.97 3.03
CA ILE A 47 2.53 3.64 1.78
C ILE A 47 1.28 4.16 1.07
N GLU A 48 0.27 3.30 0.91
CA GLU A 48 -0.95 3.64 0.17
C GLU A 48 -1.78 4.73 0.87
N LEU A 49 -1.89 4.66 2.21
CA LEU A 49 -2.50 5.74 2.99
C LEU A 49 -1.77 7.08 2.82
N ASN A 50 -0.43 7.07 2.76
CA ASN A 50 0.35 8.29 2.57
C ASN A 50 0.19 8.85 1.15
N LYS A 51 0.10 8.00 0.13
CA LYS A 51 -0.22 8.41 -1.25
C LYS A 51 -1.60 9.07 -1.30
N ASN A 52 -2.62 8.44 -0.72
CA ASN A 52 -3.97 8.99 -0.66
C ASN A 52 -4.06 10.32 0.10
N LYS A 53 -3.35 10.46 1.23
CA LYS A 53 -3.25 11.74 1.96
C LYS A 53 -2.62 12.84 1.12
N ARG A 54 -1.55 12.52 0.38
CA ARG A 54 -0.90 13.48 -0.53
C ARG A 54 -1.81 13.88 -1.68
N LEU A 55 -2.49 12.91 -2.29
CA LEU A 55 -3.47 13.14 -3.35
C LEU A 55 -4.63 14.03 -2.89
N LYS A 56 -5.22 13.73 -1.73
CA LYS A 56 -6.26 14.56 -1.12
C LYS A 56 -5.78 15.99 -0.88
N LYS A 57 -4.58 16.16 -0.32
CA LYS A 57 -4.00 17.50 -0.09
C LYS A 57 -3.80 18.27 -1.40
N THR A 58 -3.34 17.61 -2.46
CA THR A 58 -3.21 18.22 -3.79
C THR A 58 -4.57 18.63 -4.34
N LEU A 59 -5.59 17.78 -4.22
CA LEU A 59 -6.94 18.05 -4.69
C LEU A 59 -7.57 19.23 -3.94
N ASP A 60 -7.51 19.23 -2.61
CA ASP A 60 -8.01 20.34 -1.77
C ASP A 60 -7.32 21.67 -2.13
N SER A 61 -6.01 21.63 -2.45
CA SER A 61 -5.26 22.81 -2.88
C SER A 61 -5.72 23.31 -4.26
N GLN A 62 -6.05 22.40 -5.20
CA GLN A 62 -6.57 22.77 -6.52
C GLN A 62 -7.99 23.34 -6.45
N THR A 63 -8.84 22.80 -5.58
CA THR A 63 -10.20 23.33 -5.36
C THR A 63 -10.18 24.74 -4.78
N VAL A 64 -9.30 25.01 -3.81
CA VAL A 64 -9.15 26.36 -3.22
C VAL A 64 -8.68 27.38 -4.26
N VAL A 65 -7.73 27.02 -5.12
CA VAL A 65 -7.25 27.90 -6.19
C VAL A 65 -8.34 28.16 -7.24
N ALA A 66 -9.13 27.14 -7.59
CA ALA A 66 -10.25 27.29 -8.53
C ALA A 66 -11.37 28.20 -7.99
N SER A 67 -11.66 28.16 -6.68
CA SER A 67 -12.66 29.03 -6.05
C SER A 67 -12.19 30.47 -5.81
N ALA A 68 -10.88 30.72 -5.79
CA ALA A 68 -10.31 32.07 -5.62
C ALA A 68 -10.19 32.86 -6.94
N LEU A 69 -10.47 32.22 -8.08
CA LEU A 69 -10.40 32.79 -9.43
C LEU A 69 -11.77 33.19 -10.01
N LEU A 70 -12.85 33.07 -9.21
CA LEU A 70 -14.21 33.52 -9.49
C LEU A 70 -14.59 34.65 -8.53
#